data_AF-A0A957REX9-F1
#
_entry.id   AF-A0A957REX9-F1
#
_cell.length_a   1.000
_cell.length_b   1.000
_cell.length_c   1.000
_cell.angle_alpha   90.00
_cell.angle_beta   90.00
_cell.angle_gamma   90.00
#
_symmetry.space_group_name_H-M   'P 1'
#
loop_
_entity.id
_entity.type
_entity.pdbx_description
1 polymer ?
#
loop_
_entity_poly.entity_id
_entity_poly.type
_entity_poly.pdbx_seq_one_letter_code
_entity_poly.pdbx_strand_id
1 'polypeptide(L)'
;ETLCSANSLITYVLRTLFQRRWIRFADGICAAATPPGAAEWRRRGDAVLGFLQADGRLYIRTADGRPPDFATADLVVEEDVLPIGNCAFLRDVSQQERPALLFNSAFFLLEQDDTFHYHSALGEAHSLWAAAGVIERPPLFRRGALWQGRDKRWSFGLPALTDLAISLPNGLRLIYAGQAAGAWLPFSFNDEATAPVHVYTRYFGVESAGRVLGVTPHASGRLELTVVDRRVVGWKRGGGLPIPHNGFVISFAANALTAAEEDELLAVLATLPRIDYTFVTESLQGVEQALQTGPLLLRDGRSILHDRYLADVEQFWPSRFLADGSRQIGVVPTNYALDVDRTRAGRIGIGVDEAGDLLVVMAAGVNDGFGIPGVDSVGATLAELAEALRVQGAVHAVNLDGGGSTQAYFNGQRALIPGDRREQPGKIFARMVPAVGMA
;
A
#
# COMPACT_ATOMS: atom_id res chain seq x y z
N GLU A 1 12.92 15.90 -9.53
CA GLU A 1 11.90 15.93 -8.49
C GLU A 1 12.51 16.54 -7.24
N THR A 2 11.73 17.32 -6.49
CA THR A 2 12.06 17.80 -5.15
C THR A 2 11.45 16.84 -4.15
N LEU A 3 12.24 16.25 -3.27
CA LEU A 3 11.78 15.31 -2.24
C LEU A 3 11.46 16.08 -0.96
N CYS A 4 10.26 15.87 -0.40
CA CYS A 4 9.78 16.52 0.82
C CYS A 4 9.80 15.59 2.03
N SER A 5 9.85 14.28 1.82
CA SER A 5 9.91 13.27 2.88
C SER A 5 11.34 12.87 3.23
N ALA A 6 11.66 12.85 4.52
CA ALA A 6 12.95 12.35 5.01
C ALA A 6 13.19 10.88 4.61
N ASN A 7 12.17 10.02 4.72
CA ASN A 7 12.27 8.62 4.31
C ASN A 7 12.59 8.52 2.82
N SER A 8 11.94 9.33 1.99
CA SER A 8 12.17 9.31 0.55
C SER A 8 13.54 9.83 0.16
N LEU A 9 14.02 10.88 0.84
CA LEU A 9 15.38 11.36 0.67
C LEU A 9 16.40 10.30 1.06
N ILE A 10 16.22 9.63 2.20
CA ILE A 10 17.11 8.56 2.67
C ILE A 10 17.17 7.42 1.65
N THR A 11 16.02 6.90 1.23
CA THR A 11 15.97 5.80 0.25
C THR A 11 16.58 6.21 -1.08
N TYR A 12 16.26 7.41 -1.59
CA TYR A 12 16.82 7.93 -2.82
C TYR A 12 18.35 8.07 -2.74
N VAL A 13 18.87 8.62 -1.65
CA VAL A 13 20.32 8.78 -1.44
C VAL A 13 21.00 7.42 -1.37
N LEU A 14 20.50 6.50 -0.54
CA LEU A 14 21.08 5.16 -0.42
C LEU A 14 21.09 4.43 -1.76
N ARG A 15 19.94 4.34 -2.44
CA ARG A 15 19.84 3.68 -3.74
C ARG A 15 20.79 4.31 -4.76
N THR A 16 20.88 5.64 -4.80
CA THR A 16 21.83 6.33 -5.71
C THR A 16 23.28 5.98 -5.38
N LEU A 17 23.67 5.95 -4.10
CA LEU A 17 25.03 5.61 -3.69
C LEU A 17 25.37 4.15 -4.06
N PHE A 18 24.47 3.20 -3.79
CA PHE A 18 24.66 1.80 -4.17
C PHE A 18 24.72 1.61 -5.70
N GLN A 19 23.79 2.22 -6.44
CA GLN A 19 23.73 2.14 -7.91
C GLN A 19 24.99 2.68 -8.57
N ARG A 20 25.60 3.72 -7.98
CA ARG A 20 26.86 4.30 -8.45
C ARG A 20 28.12 3.65 -7.86
N ARG A 21 27.96 2.64 -7.00
CA ARG A 21 29.04 1.97 -6.25
C ARG A 21 29.88 2.95 -5.44
N TRP A 22 29.22 3.95 -4.85
CA TRP A 22 29.83 4.99 -4.01
C TRP A 22 29.69 4.68 -2.52
N ILE A 23 29.73 3.40 -2.15
CA ILE A 23 29.70 2.94 -0.77
C ILE A 23 30.90 2.04 -0.52
N ARG A 24 31.54 2.24 0.63
CA ARG A 24 32.52 1.32 1.20
C ARG A 24 31.96 0.74 2.49
N PHE A 25 32.17 -0.55 2.71
CA PHE A 25 31.87 -1.22 3.96
C PHE A 25 33.15 -1.83 4.54
N ALA A 26 33.50 -1.46 5.77
CA ALA A 26 34.66 -1.97 6.48
C ALA A 26 34.37 -1.96 7.98
N ASP A 27 34.75 -3.03 8.68
CA ASP A 27 34.62 -3.15 10.15
C ASP A 27 33.20 -2.86 10.68
N GLY A 28 32.18 -3.25 9.92
CA GLY A 28 30.77 -3.02 10.29
C GLY A 28 30.25 -1.60 10.00
N ILE A 29 31.06 -0.74 9.39
CA ILE A 29 30.74 0.66 9.12
C ILE A 29 30.62 0.88 7.61
N CYS A 30 29.51 1.49 7.18
CA CYS A 30 29.33 2.05 5.85
C CYS A 30 29.77 3.51 5.79
N ALA A 31 30.47 3.87 4.71
CA ALA A 31 30.88 5.24 4.43
C ALA A 31 30.67 5.58 2.96
N ALA A 32 30.38 6.85 2.67
CA ALA A 32 30.27 7.33 1.29
C ALA A 32 31.67 7.40 0.64
N ALA A 33 31.80 6.75 -0.51
CA ALA A 33 33.04 6.63 -1.28
C ALA A 33 32.90 7.30 -2.66
N THR A 34 32.47 8.57 -2.69
CA THR A 34 32.23 9.29 -3.94
C THR A 34 33.52 9.79 -4.60
N PRO A 35 33.56 9.96 -5.93
CA PRO A 35 34.70 10.58 -6.61
C PRO A 35 34.85 12.07 -6.22
N PRO A 36 36.05 12.69 -6.38
CA PRO A 36 36.32 14.07 -5.98
C PRO A 36 35.33 15.11 -6.54
N GLY A 37 34.84 14.91 -7.77
CA GLY A 37 33.85 15.80 -8.40
C GLY A 37 32.43 15.70 -7.84
N ALA A 38 32.16 14.79 -6.90
CA ALA A 38 30.83 14.54 -6.33
C ALA A 38 30.77 14.88 -4.82
N ALA A 39 31.35 16.01 -4.44
CA ALA A 39 31.44 16.46 -3.05
C ALA A 39 30.06 16.65 -2.39
N GLU A 40 29.05 17.10 -3.13
CA GLU A 40 27.68 17.22 -2.61
C GLU A 40 27.09 15.86 -2.24
N TRP A 41 27.30 14.85 -3.09
CA TRP A 41 26.85 13.48 -2.82
C TRP A 41 27.60 12.85 -1.65
N ARG A 42 28.87 13.19 -1.45
CA ARG A 42 29.62 12.79 -0.25
C ARG A 42 28.92 13.31 1.00
N ARG A 43 28.65 14.62 1.06
CA ARG A 43 27.96 15.24 2.20
C ARG A 43 26.59 14.61 2.48
N ARG A 44 25.79 14.40 1.43
CA ARG A 44 24.47 13.75 1.56
C ARG A 44 24.59 12.32 2.07
N GLY A 45 25.52 11.55 1.52
CA GLY A 45 25.77 10.16 1.91
C GLY A 45 26.27 10.04 3.34
N ASP A 46 27.24 10.86 3.74
CA ASP A 46 27.78 10.87 5.10
C ASP A 46 26.69 11.24 6.12
N ALA A 47 25.82 12.21 5.80
CA ALA A 47 24.70 12.58 6.66
C ALA A 47 23.68 11.43 6.83
N VAL A 48 23.27 10.80 5.72
CA VAL A 48 22.29 9.70 5.76
C VAL A 48 22.86 8.45 6.44
N LEU A 49 24.06 8.01 6.05
CA LEU A 49 24.71 6.85 6.66
C LEU A 49 25.03 7.09 8.13
N GLY A 50 25.53 8.29 8.47
CA GLY A 50 25.79 8.67 9.86
C GLY A 50 24.53 8.62 10.72
N PHE A 51 23.41 9.18 10.25
CA PHE A 51 22.12 9.12 10.93
C PHE A 51 21.65 7.68 11.13
N LEU A 52 21.63 6.86 10.07
CA LEU A 52 21.13 5.49 10.17
C LEU A 52 22.00 4.61 11.07
N GLN A 53 23.32 4.79 11.05
CA GLN A 53 24.22 4.02 11.89
C GLN A 53 24.15 4.43 13.36
N ALA A 54 24.05 5.73 13.66
CA ALA A 54 23.94 6.23 15.03
C ALA A 54 22.68 5.68 15.73
N ASP A 55 21.60 5.53 14.99
CA ASP A 55 20.31 5.02 15.50
C ASP A 55 20.15 3.50 15.35
N GLY A 56 21.16 2.78 14.84
CA GLY A 56 21.08 1.33 14.62
C GLY A 56 20.05 0.90 13.57
N ARG A 57 19.77 1.76 12.57
CA ARG A 57 18.76 1.59 11.52
C ARG A 57 19.31 1.11 10.17
N LEU A 58 20.61 0.85 10.07
CA LEU A 58 21.24 0.26 8.89
C LEU A 58 21.59 -1.21 9.17
N TYR A 59 21.00 -2.11 8.41
CA TYR A 59 21.27 -3.54 8.50
C TYR A 59 21.83 -4.05 7.18
N ILE A 60 22.94 -4.78 7.26
CA ILE A 60 23.58 -5.43 6.11
C ILE A 60 23.64 -6.92 6.38
N ARG A 61 23.22 -7.71 5.38
CA ARG A 61 23.18 -9.16 5.41
C ARG A 61 23.63 -9.70 4.06
N THR A 62 24.38 -10.78 4.08
CA THR A 62 24.84 -11.55 2.91
C THR A 62 24.49 -13.01 3.13
N ALA A 63 24.27 -13.75 2.04
CA ALA A 63 23.84 -15.14 2.12
C ALA A 63 24.86 -16.05 2.84
N ASP A 64 26.16 -15.76 2.70
CA ASP A 64 27.26 -16.52 3.29
C ASP A 64 27.78 -15.91 4.61
N GLY A 65 27.15 -14.82 5.09
CA GLY A 65 27.53 -14.11 6.31
C GLY A 65 28.86 -13.33 6.21
N ARG A 66 29.50 -13.27 5.03
CA ARG A 66 30.74 -12.51 4.84
C ARG A 66 30.45 -11.03 4.60
N PRO A 67 31.33 -10.10 5.05
CA PRO A 67 31.20 -8.69 4.71
C PRO A 67 31.15 -8.50 3.17
N PRO A 68 30.17 -7.76 2.64
CA PRO A 68 30.08 -7.53 1.20
C PRO A 68 31.18 -6.56 0.73
N ASP A 69 31.69 -6.80 -0.48
CA ASP A 69 32.43 -5.80 -1.24
C ASP A 69 31.50 -5.11 -2.24
N PHE A 70 30.95 -3.95 -1.88
CA PHE A 70 30.03 -3.20 -2.73
C PHE A 70 30.66 -2.62 -4.00
N ALA A 71 31.98 -2.64 -4.14
CA ALA A 71 32.63 -2.24 -5.40
C ALA A 71 32.46 -3.30 -6.50
N THR A 72 32.33 -4.56 -6.11
CA THR A 72 32.27 -5.72 -7.01
C THR A 72 30.96 -6.51 -6.93
N ALA A 73 30.16 -6.29 -5.88
CA ALA A 73 28.86 -6.93 -5.72
C ALA A 73 27.93 -6.65 -6.90
N ASP A 74 27.27 -7.71 -7.35
CA ASP A 74 26.16 -7.62 -8.30
C ASP A 74 24.89 -7.38 -7.49
N LEU A 75 24.44 -6.12 -7.43
CA LEU A 75 23.27 -5.70 -6.68
C LEU A 75 22.18 -5.22 -7.63
N VAL A 76 20.98 -5.73 -7.43
CA VAL A 76 19.76 -5.13 -7.96
C VAL A 76 19.26 -4.16 -6.91
N VAL A 77 19.67 -2.90 -7.02
CA VAL A 77 19.52 -1.88 -5.96
C VAL A 77 18.08 -1.73 -5.47
N GLU A 78 17.11 -1.83 -6.36
CA GLU A 78 15.69 -1.75 -6.03
C GLU A 78 15.21 -2.92 -5.16
N GLU A 79 15.86 -4.09 -5.27
CA GLU A 79 15.54 -5.33 -4.54
C GLU A 79 16.42 -5.52 -3.30
N ASP A 80 17.68 -5.11 -3.35
CA ASP A 80 18.67 -5.36 -2.29
C ASP A 80 18.78 -4.21 -1.28
N VAL A 81 18.38 -2.99 -1.67
CA VAL A 81 18.36 -1.81 -0.80
C VAL A 81 16.91 -1.45 -0.48
N LEU A 82 16.41 -2.07 0.58
CA LEU A 82 15.00 -2.01 0.99
C LEU A 82 14.81 -1.12 2.22
N PRO A 83 14.02 -0.04 2.13
CA PRO A 83 13.50 0.62 3.32
C PRO A 83 12.44 -0.28 3.97
N ILE A 84 12.50 -0.39 5.30
CA ILE A 84 11.53 -1.15 6.11
C ILE A 84 10.65 -0.15 6.84
N GLY A 85 9.34 -0.22 6.59
CA GLY A 85 8.29 0.55 7.24
C GLY A 85 7.85 -0.06 8.58
N ASN A 86 6.76 0.50 9.12
CA ASN A 86 6.24 0.09 10.42
C ASN A 86 5.48 -1.24 10.33
N CYS A 87 6.13 -2.32 10.72
CA CYS A 87 5.51 -3.64 10.86
C CYS A 87 5.99 -4.31 12.15
N ALA A 88 5.16 -5.20 12.71
CA ALA A 88 5.45 -5.89 13.95
C ALA A 88 4.98 -7.34 13.90
N PHE A 89 5.51 -8.20 14.78
CA PHE A 89 4.95 -9.53 14.97
C PHE A 89 3.66 -9.44 15.78
N LEU A 90 2.62 -10.12 15.29
CA LEU A 90 1.32 -10.17 15.97
C LEU A 90 1.42 -10.71 17.41
N ARG A 91 2.41 -11.58 17.68
CA ARG A 91 2.71 -12.09 19.02
C ARG A 91 3.08 -10.96 20.00
N ASP A 92 3.89 -10.01 19.57
CA ASP A 92 4.39 -8.94 20.44
C ASP A 92 3.22 -8.03 20.84
N VAL A 93 2.36 -7.71 19.88
CA VAL A 93 1.10 -6.98 20.13
C VAL A 93 0.19 -7.76 21.08
N SER A 94 0.04 -9.07 20.89
CA SER A 94 -0.77 -9.91 21.79
C SER A 94 -0.28 -9.88 23.24
N GLN A 95 1.04 -9.81 23.45
CA GLN A 95 1.64 -9.78 24.78
C GLN A 95 1.52 -8.41 25.46
N GLN A 96 1.64 -7.35 24.65
CA GLN A 96 1.58 -5.95 25.10
C GLN A 96 0.14 -5.53 25.40
N GLU A 97 -0.76 -5.68 24.43
CA GLU A 97 -2.14 -5.17 24.51
C GLU A 97 -3.11 -6.16 25.17
N ARG A 98 -2.78 -7.46 25.18
CA ARG A 98 -3.60 -8.55 25.76
C ARG A 98 -5.09 -8.53 25.38
N PRO A 99 -5.45 -8.35 24.08
CA PRO A 99 -6.83 -8.42 23.64
C PRO A 99 -7.38 -9.85 23.77
N ALA A 100 -8.70 -9.98 23.79
CA ALA A 100 -9.35 -11.29 23.76
C ALA A 100 -9.17 -11.95 22.39
N LEU A 101 -9.28 -11.18 21.31
CA LEU A 101 -9.01 -11.63 19.95
C LEU A 101 -8.08 -10.64 19.23
N LEU A 102 -7.08 -11.16 18.54
CA LEU A 102 -6.13 -10.40 17.73
C LEU A 102 -5.87 -11.12 16.40
N PHE A 103 -5.90 -10.40 15.29
CA PHE A 103 -5.62 -10.94 13.95
C PHE A 103 -5.01 -9.88 13.02
N ASN A 104 -4.35 -10.28 11.93
CA ASN A 104 -3.85 -9.34 10.92
C ASN A 104 -5.01 -8.78 10.06
N SER A 105 -4.86 -7.55 9.54
CA SER A 105 -5.95 -6.90 8.80
C SER A 105 -5.57 -6.37 7.41
N ALA A 106 -4.88 -5.23 7.33
CA ALA A 106 -4.66 -4.50 6.07
C ALA A 106 -3.71 -5.20 5.10
N PHE A 107 -3.92 -4.99 3.79
CA PHE A 107 -2.88 -5.23 2.79
C PHE A 107 -1.71 -4.25 2.97
N PHE A 108 -0.53 -4.66 2.52
CA PHE A 108 0.68 -3.88 2.64
C PHE A 108 1.70 -4.22 1.57
N LEU A 109 2.70 -3.35 1.41
CA LEU A 109 3.80 -3.55 0.47
C LEU A 109 4.71 -4.66 0.99
N LEU A 110 4.77 -5.78 0.27
CA LEU A 110 5.49 -6.98 0.73
C LEU A 110 6.43 -7.52 -0.34
N GLU A 111 6.00 -7.50 -1.59
CA GLU A 111 6.78 -8.06 -2.69
C GLU A 111 7.87 -7.09 -3.14
N GLN A 112 8.91 -7.61 -3.79
CA GLN A 112 9.97 -6.76 -4.37
C GLN A 112 9.38 -5.70 -5.33
N ASP A 113 8.42 -6.14 -6.17
CA ASP A 113 7.66 -5.29 -7.08
C ASP A 113 6.86 -4.19 -6.36
N ASP A 114 6.60 -4.31 -5.05
CA ASP A 114 5.81 -3.32 -4.30
C ASP A 114 6.66 -2.12 -3.83
N THR A 115 8.00 -2.25 -3.80
CA THR A 115 8.91 -1.33 -3.09
C THR A 115 9.97 -0.67 -3.99
N PHE A 116 9.85 -0.77 -5.31
CA PHE A 116 10.83 -0.18 -6.25
C PHE A 116 10.85 1.36 -6.21
N HIS A 117 9.80 2.03 -5.74
CA HIS A 117 9.78 3.49 -5.62
C HIS A 117 10.46 3.96 -4.32
N TYR A 118 11.21 5.05 -4.35
CA TYR A 118 11.79 5.66 -3.13
C TYR A 118 10.76 6.28 -2.17
N HIS A 119 9.46 6.24 -2.48
CA HIS A 119 8.39 6.69 -1.58
C HIS A 119 7.69 5.54 -0.87
N SER A 120 8.15 4.31 -1.11
CA SER A 120 7.48 3.09 -0.70
C SER A 120 8.45 2.25 0.14
N ALA A 121 7.96 1.70 1.24
CA ALA A 121 8.74 0.84 2.13
C ALA A 121 8.05 -0.49 2.42
N LEU A 122 8.86 -1.53 2.59
CA LEU A 122 8.38 -2.87 2.94
C LEU A 122 7.62 -2.80 4.26
N GLY A 123 6.41 -3.36 4.32
CA GLY A 123 5.57 -3.29 5.50
C GLY A 123 4.70 -2.04 5.58
N GLU A 124 4.67 -1.15 4.60
CA GLU A 124 3.69 -0.04 4.61
C GLU A 124 2.31 -0.53 4.17
N ALA A 125 1.32 -0.37 5.04
CA ALA A 125 -0.07 -0.58 4.67
C ALA A 125 -0.53 0.49 3.68
N HIS A 126 -1.40 0.11 2.74
CA HIS A 126 -1.97 1.01 1.75
C HIS A 126 -3.50 0.93 1.75
N SER A 127 -4.15 1.73 0.89
CA SER A 127 -5.61 1.82 0.78
C SER A 127 -6.30 2.39 2.03
N LEU A 128 -7.62 2.60 1.93
CA LEU A 128 -8.40 3.37 2.90
C LEU A 128 -8.18 2.88 4.33
N TRP A 129 -7.80 3.82 5.19
CA TRP A 129 -7.86 3.70 6.64
C TRP A 129 -8.35 5.01 7.22
N ALA A 130 -9.43 4.93 7.98
CA ALA A 130 -9.95 6.07 8.73
C ALA A 130 -10.10 5.68 10.20
N ALA A 131 -9.83 6.64 11.08
CA ALA A 131 -10.00 6.50 12.52
C ALA A 131 -10.40 7.86 13.12
N ALA A 132 -11.31 7.85 14.08
CA ALA A 132 -11.83 9.06 14.73
C ALA A 132 -12.33 10.14 13.75
N GLY A 133 -12.95 9.72 12.64
CA GLY A 133 -13.47 10.62 11.59
C GLY A 133 -12.40 11.22 10.67
N VAL A 134 -11.14 10.79 10.83
CA VAL A 134 -10.02 11.26 10.03
C VAL A 134 -9.58 10.16 9.07
N ILE A 135 -9.57 10.47 7.77
CA ILE A 135 -9.09 9.57 6.73
C ILE A 135 -7.57 9.69 6.66
N GLU A 136 -6.84 8.80 7.32
CA GLU A 136 -5.36 8.82 7.33
C GLU A 136 -4.76 8.25 6.04
N ARG A 137 -5.46 7.33 5.39
CA ARG A 137 -5.12 6.84 4.05
C ARG A 137 -6.37 6.87 3.18
N PRO A 138 -6.32 7.40 1.95
CA PRO A 138 -7.46 7.36 1.05
C PRO A 138 -7.59 5.99 0.37
N PRO A 139 -8.78 5.65 -0.15
CA PRO A 139 -8.90 4.52 -1.06
C PRO A 139 -8.08 4.80 -2.33
N LEU A 140 -7.25 3.83 -2.73
CA LEU A 140 -6.42 3.94 -3.94
C LEU A 140 -7.03 3.20 -5.13
N PHE A 141 -7.81 2.17 -4.84
CA PHE A 141 -8.45 1.29 -5.82
C PHE A 141 -9.89 1.02 -5.37
N ARG A 142 -10.73 0.52 -6.26
CA ARG A 142 -12.15 0.22 -5.98
C ARG A 142 -12.35 -1.07 -5.18
N ARG A 143 -11.63 -1.23 -4.06
CA ARG A 143 -11.64 -2.46 -3.26
C ARG A 143 -12.71 -2.49 -2.20
N GLY A 144 -13.09 -3.70 -1.83
CA GLY A 144 -13.90 -4.03 -0.68
C GLY A 144 -13.39 -3.34 0.57
N ALA A 145 -14.29 -2.63 1.23
CA ALA A 145 -14.06 -1.96 2.49
C ALA A 145 -15.21 -2.23 3.46
N LEU A 146 -14.91 -2.11 4.74
CA LEU A 146 -15.88 -1.95 5.81
C LEU A 146 -15.68 -0.60 6.50
N TRP A 147 -16.77 0.01 6.95
CA TRP A 147 -16.73 1.23 7.74
C TRP A 147 -17.85 1.27 8.76
N GLN A 148 -17.67 2.09 9.78
CA GLN A 148 -18.67 2.41 10.78
C GLN A 148 -18.89 3.91 10.83
N GLY A 149 -20.15 4.33 10.75
CA GLY A 149 -20.55 5.72 10.92
C GLY A 149 -20.83 6.08 12.38
N ARG A 150 -21.34 7.30 12.59
CA ARG A 150 -21.77 7.79 13.91
C ARG A 150 -22.91 6.99 14.53
N ASP A 151 -23.70 6.32 13.70
CA ASP A 151 -24.80 5.43 14.11
C ASP A 151 -24.31 4.07 14.66
N LYS A 152 -22.99 3.85 14.66
CA LYS A 152 -22.32 2.62 15.11
C LYS A 152 -22.69 1.38 14.30
N ARG A 153 -23.27 1.53 13.11
CA ARG A 153 -23.57 0.40 12.22
C ARG A 153 -22.42 0.18 11.24
N TRP A 154 -22.11 -1.09 11.02
CA TRP A 154 -21.13 -1.50 10.02
C TRP A 154 -21.76 -1.51 8.63
N SER A 155 -21.05 -0.93 7.67
CA SER A 155 -21.42 -0.86 6.26
C SER A 155 -20.25 -1.32 5.40
N PHE A 156 -20.58 -1.80 4.18
CA PHE A 156 -19.62 -2.42 3.27
C PHE A 156 -19.82 -1.92 1.84
N GLY A 157 -18.74 -1.86 1.07
CA GLY A 157 -18.79 -1.32 -0.29
C GLY A 157 -17.41 -1.11 -0.90
N LEU A 158 -17.37 -0.31 -1.96
CA LEU A 158 -16.19 -0.10 -2.80
C LEU A 158 -15.81 1.40 -2.85
N PRO A 159 -15.46 2.03 -1.71
CA PRO A 159 -15.06 3.43 -1.71
C PRO A 159 -13.85 3.63 -2.62
N ALA A 160 -13.85 4.73 -3.36
CA ALA A 160 -12.83 5.12 -4.32
C ALA A 160 -12.36 6.55 -4.06
N LEU A 161 -11.23 6.91 -4.65
CA LEU A 161 -10.67 8.27 -4.50
C LEU A 161 -11.62 9.34 -5.06
N THR A 162 -12.48 8.96 -6.01
CA THR A 162 -13.54 9.80 -6.57
C THR A 162 -14.69 10.09 -5.60
N ASP A 163 -14.78 9.38 -4.47
CA ASP A 163 -15.73 9.67 -3.38
C ASP A 163 -15.21 10.72 -2.40
N LEU A 164 -13.99 11.24 -2.63
CA LEU A 164 -13.32 12.20 -1.75
C LEU A 164 -13.22 13.59 -2.39
N ALA A 165 -13.33 14.60 -1.54
CA ALA A 165 -12.68 15.89 -1.75
C ALA A 165 -11.29 15.88 -1.12
N ILE A 166 -10.34 16.52 -1.80
CA ILE A 166 -8.95 16.66 -1.34
C ILE A 166 -8.72 18.14 -1.02
N SER A 167 -8.33 18.45 0.22
CA SER A 167 -7.97 19.80 0.64
C SER A 167 -6.45 19.93 0.75
N LEU A 168 -5.89 20.85 -0.01
CA LEU A 168 -4.48 21.21 0.03
C LEU A 168 -4.21 22.25 1.12
N PRO A 169 -2.96 22.35 1.63
CA PRO A 169 -2.69 23.16 2.81
C PRO A 169 -2.72 24.67 2.56
N ASN A 170 -2.72 25.11 1.30
CA ASN A 170 -2.98 26.50 0.92
C ASN A 170 -4.49 26.82 0.75
N GLY A 171 -5.38 25.89 1.11
CA GLY A 171 -6.83 26.07 1.05
C GLY A 171 -7.47 25.68 -0.28
N LEU A 172 -6.69 25.33 -1.32
CA LEU A 172 -7.23 24.77 -2.56
C LEU A 172 -7.98 23.46 -2.27
N ARG A 173 -9.14 23.28 -2.90
CA ARG A 173 -9.97 22.09 -2.76
C ARG A 173 -10.22 21.46 -4.12
N LEU A 174 -9.97 20.17 -4.20
CA LEU A 174 -10.13 19.35 -5.41
C LEU A 174 -11.31 18.40 -5.21
N ILE A 175 -12.09 18.18 -6.27
CA ILE A 175 -13.19 17.21 -6.28
C ILE A 175 -13.28 16.51 -7.61
N TYR A 176 -13.72 15.26 -7.63
CA TYR A 176 -13.92 14.53 -8.86
C TYR A 176 -14.92 15.27 -9.75
N ALA A 177 -14.61 15.43 -11.04
CA ALA A 177 -15.43 16.19 -11.97
C ALA A 177 -16.89 15.69 -12.04
N GLY A 178 -17.13 14.38 -11.87
CA GLY A 178 -18.47 13.79 -11.83
C GLY A 178 -19.28 14.09 -10.56
N GLN A 179 -18.67 14.68 -9.53
CA GLN A 179 -19.28 15.05 -8.24
C GLN A 179 -19.28 16.58 -8.02
N ALA A 180 -18.75 17.36 -8.95
CA ALA A 180 -18.50 18.77 -8.74
C ALA A 180 -19.80 19.58 -8.57
N ALA A 181 -19.96 20.20 -7.41
CA ALA A 181 -20.95 21.24 -7.13
C ALA A 181 -20.26 22.42 -6.43
N GLY A 182 -20.32 23.61 -7.02
CA GLY A 182 -19.74 24.84 -6.44
C GLY A 182 -18.33 25.19 -6.94
N ALA A 183 -17.54 25.83 -6.08
CA ALA A 183 -16.29 26.52 -6.42
C ALA A 183 -15.00 25.68 -6.29
N TRP A 184 -15.10 24.36 -6.14
CA TRP A 184 -13.93 23.48 -6.00
C TRP A 184 -13.34 23.14 -7.36
N LEU A 185 -12.02 22.93 -7.43
CA LEU A 185 -11.34 22.59 -8.69
C LEU A 185 -11.67 21.14 -9.09
N PRO A 186 -12.31 20.91 -10.25
CA PRO A 186 -12.62 19.57 -10.69
C PRO A 186 -11.36 18.85 -11.16
N PHE A 187 -11.22 17.57 -10.80
CA PHE A 187 -10.17 16.69 -11.31
C PHE A 187 -10.72 15.54 -12.16
N SER A 188 -9.95 15.20 -13.20
CA SER A 188 -10.02 13.94 -13.95
C SER A 188 -9.26 12.83 -13.24
N PHE A 189 -9.66 11.57 -13.42
CA PHE A 189 -9.12 10.45 -12.63
C PHE A 189 -8.68 9.30 -13.54
N ASN A 190 -7.38 8.94 -13.47
CA ASN A 190 -6.78 7.86 -14.26
C ASN A 190 -7.11 7.90 -15.77
N ASP A 191 -7.31 9.08 -16.34
CA ASP A 191 -7.63 9.27 -17.75
C ASP A 191 -6.61 10.19 -18.44
N GLU A 192 -6.73 10.29 -19.77
CA GLU A 192 -5.91 11.17 -20.60
C GLU A 192 -6.71 12.39 -21.10
N ALA A 193 -7.87 12.66 -20.50
CA ALA A 193 -8.72 13.76 -20.92
C ALA A 193 -8.02 15.11 -20.72
N THR A 194 -8.41 16.12 -21.49
CA THR A 194 -7.94 17.49 -21.21
C THR A 194 -8.70 18.04 -20.02
N ALA A 195 -8.01 18.21 -18.89
CA ALA A 195 -8.56 18.74 -17.65
C ALA A 195 -7.52 19.60 -16.93
N PRO A 196 -7.94 20.61 -16.14
CA PRO A 196 -7.01 21.46 -15.39
C PRO A 196 -6.26 20.66 -14.32
N VAL A 197 -6.92 19.68 -13.69
CA VAL A 197 -6.31 18.83 -12.66
C VAL A 197 -6.57 17.38 -12.99
N HIS A 198 -5.55 16.55 -12.79
CA HIS A 198 -5.61 15.11 -12.90
C HIS A 198 -5.16 14.45 -11.60
N VAL A 199 -5.79 13.33 -11.25
CA VAL A 199 -5.33 12.45 -10.19
C VAL A 199 -5.02 11.07 -10.77
N TYR A 200 -3.79 10.62 -10.58
CA TYR A 200 -3.28 9.36 -11.10
C TYR A 200 -2.90 8.41 -9.97
N THR A 201 -3.51 7.23 -9.99
CA THR A 201 -3.08 6.06 -9.20
C THR A 201 -2.32 5.10 -10.10
N ARG A 202 -1.72 4.07 -9.52
CA ARG A 202 -1.02 3.04 -10.31
C ARG A 202 -1.94 2.32 -11.31
N TYR A 203 -3.26 2.40 -11.16
CA TYR A 203 -4.22 1.84 -12.11
C TYR A 203 -4.30 2.62 -13.44
N PHE A 204 -3.66 3.78 -13.54
CA PHE A 204 -3.62 4.57 -14.77
C PHE A 204 -3.10 3.75 -15.98
N GLY A 205 -3.88 3.76 -17.05
CA GLY A 205 -3.61 3.03 -18.30
C GLY A 205 -4.30 1.68 -18.43
N VAL A 206 -4.80 1.09 -17.35
CA VAL A 206 -5.41 -0.25 -17.43
C VAL A 206 -6.64 -0.23 -18.33
N GLU A 207 -7.51 0.76 -18.19
CA GLU A 207 -8.73 0.88 -19.00
C GLU A 207 -8.44 1.36 -20.43
N SER A 208 -7.52 2.30 -20.62
CA SER A 208 -7.24 2.90 -21.93
C SER A 208 -6.28 2.08 -22.79
N ALA A 209 -5.32 1.38 -22.16
CA ALA A 209 -4.22 0.69 -22.83
C ALA A 209 -4.10 -0.79 -22.45
N GLY A 210 -5.02 -1.32 -21.63
CA GLY A 210 -5.00 -2.71 -21.19
C GLY A 210 -3.81 -3.06 -20.30
N ARG A 211 -3.15 -2.05 -19.70
CA ARG A 211 -1.85 -2.21 -19.04
C ARG A 211 -1.57 -1.04 -18.09
N VAL A 212 -0.83 -1.27 -17.00
CA VAL A 212 -0.36 -0.16 -16.15
C VAL A 212 0.69 0.67 -16.90
N LEU A 213 0.47 1.99 -17.02
CA LEU A 213 1.47 2.92 -17.58
C LEU A 213 2.53 3.31 -16.55
N GLY A 214 2.11 3.47 -15.30
CA GLY A 214 3.00 3.62 -14.15
C GLY A 214 3.76 4.96 -14.03
N VAL A 215 3.60 5.85 -15.00
CA VAL A 215 4.12 7.21 -14.98
C VAL A 215 3.02 8.15 -15.44
N THR A 216 3.01 9.37 -14.91
CA THR A 216 2.12 10.42 -15.43
C THR A 216 2.55 10.85 -16.85
N PRO A 217 1.64 11.40 -17.67
CA PRO A 217 1.99 11.92 -18.99
C PRO A 217 3.06 13.01 -18.93
N HIS A 218 3.98 13.03 -19.90
CA HIS A 218 4.93 14.13 -20.05
C HIS A 218 4.24 15.37 -20.62
N ALA A 219 4.37 16.51 -19.95
CA ALA A 219 3.87 17.78 -20.45
C ALA A 219 4.59 18.96 -19.80
N SER A 220 5.13 19.85 -20.63
CA SER A 220 5.82 21.07 -20.15
C SER A 220 4.87 21.93 -19.32
N GLY A 221 5.40 22.54 -18.26
CA GLY A 221 4.64 23.44 -17.38
C GLY A 221 3.67 22.76 -16.41
N ARG A 222 3.48 21.44 -16.46
CA ARG A 222 2.70 20.75 -15.42
C ARG A 222 3.42 20.78 -14.08
N LEU A 223 2.68 21.03 -12.99
CA LEU A 223 3.14 20.80 -11.61
C LEU A 223 2.53 19.51 -11.10
N GLU A 224 3.35 18.60 -10.58
CA GLU A 224 2.92 17.31 -10.08
C GLU A 224 3.35 17.10 -8.64
N LEU A 225 2.42 16.66 -7.80
CA LEU A 225 2.64 16.35 -6.38
C LEU A 225 2.47 14.85 -6.17
N THR A 226 3.48 14.19 -5.62
CA THR A 226 3.35 12.80 -5.17
C THR A 226 2.79 12.78 -3.75
N VAL A 227 1.70 12.05 -3.56
CA VAL A 227 1.01 11.91 -2.28
C VAL A 227 1.08 10.47 -1.81
N VAL A 228 1.50 10.27 -0.56
CA VAL A 228 1.42 9.00 0.18
C VAL A 228 0.70 9.27 1.49
N ASP A 229 -0.32 8.48 1.81
CA ASP A 229 -1.23 8.69 2.95
C ASP A 229 -1.82 10.11 2.93
N ARG A 230 -1.44 10.96 3.88
CA ARG A 230 -1.83 12.38 3.96
C ARG A 230 -0.70 13.35 3.65
N ARG A 231 0.42 12.87 3.09
CA ARG A 231 1.63 13.67 2.93
C ARG A 231 1.99 13.85 1.47
N VAL A 232 2.32 15.09 1.09
CA VAL A 232 3.04 15.34 -0.15
C VAL A 232 4.51 14.97 0.08
N VAL A 233 4.94 13.86 -0.51
CA VAL A 233 6.29 13.30 -0.29
C VAL A 233 7.31 13.79 -1.30
N GLY A 234 6.86 14.40 -2.40
CA GLY A 234 7.70 15.03 -3.40
C GLY A 234 6.87 15.78 -4.44
N TRP A 235 7.55 16.58 -5.27
CA TRP A 235 6.93 17.27 -6.39
C TRP A 235 7.88 17.48 -7.56
N LYS A 236 7.34 17.64 -8.77
CA LYS A 236 8.11 17.81 -10.01
C LYS A 236 7.36 18.71 -10.98
N ARG A 237 8.09 19.42 -11.84
CA ARG A 237 7.53 20.05 -13.04
C ARG A 237 7.82 19.24 -14.31
N GLY A 238 6.89 19.25 -15.25
CA GLY A 238 7.08 18.70 -16.61
C GLY A 238 6.47 17.32 -16.87
N GLY A 239 5.70 16.75 -15.95
CA GLY A 239 5.12 15.41 -16.14
C GLY A 239 6.13 14.27 -15.97
N GLY A 240 5.72 13.05 -16.31
CA GLY A 240 6.60 11.87 -16.28
C GLY A 240 7.09 11.53 -14.88
N LEU A 241 6.24 11.70 -13.88
CA LEU A 241 6.49 11.33 -12.50
C LEU A 241 6.04 9.88 -12.31
N PRO A 242 6.88 8.98 -11.76
CA PRO A 242 6.43 7.63 -11.45
C PRO A 242 5.32 7.67 -10.39
N ILE A 243 4.29 6.86 -10.60
CA ILE A 243 3.14 6.81 -9.69
C ILE A 243 3.43 5.74 -8.62
N PRO A 244 3.45 6.09 -7.32
CA PRO A 244 3.79 5.16 -6.24
C PRO A 244 2.70 4.11 -6.03
N HIS A 245 3.07 2.99 -5.41
CA HIS A 245 2.15 1.89 -5.13
C HIS A 245 1.15 2.19 -4.00
N ASN A 246 1.63 2.85 -2.95
CA ASN A 246 0.89 3.22 -1.75
C ASN A 246 0.37 4.67 -1.79
N GLY A 247 0.20 5.23 -2.99
CA GLY A 247 -0.16 6.63 -3.14
C GLY A 247 -0.71 6.98 -4.52
N PHE A 248 -0.72 8.27 -4.81
CA PHE A 248 -1.21 8.82 -6.06
C PHE A 248 -0.46 10.11 -6.40
N VAL A 249 -0.65 10.61 -7.62
CA VAL A 249 -0.09 11.88 -8.09
C VAL A 249 -1.23 12.85 -8.39
N ILE A 250 -1.14 14.07 -7.87
CA ILE A 250 -1.98 15.20 -8.29
C ILE A 250 -1.18 15.97 -9.35
N SER A 251 -1.74 16.15 -10.54
CA SER A 251 -1.09 16.76 -11.69
C SER A 251 -1.89 17.97 -12.17
N PHE A 252 -1.34 19.16 -11.97
CA PHE A 252 -1.91 20.43 -12.42
C PHE A 252 -1.40 20.75 -13.82
N ALA A 253 -2.31 21.07 -14.73
CA ALA A 253 -1.97 21.64 -16.04
C ALA A 253 -1.29 23.01 -15.87
N ALA A 254 -0.54 23.47 -16.87
CA ALA A 254 0.29 24.68 -16.80
C ALA A 254 -0.47 25.98 -16.47
N ASN A 255 -1.78 26.00 -16.68
CA ASN A 255 -2.67 27.13 -16.40
C ASN A 255 -3.76 26.79 -15.38
N ALA A 256 -3.64 25.65 -14.69
CA ALA A 256 -4.62 25.24 -13.68
C ALA A 256 -4.52 26.06 -12.39
N LEU A 257 -3.34 26.58 -12.10
CA LEU A 257 -3.06 27.50 -11.00
C LEU A 257 -2.46 28.79 -11.56
N THR A 258 -2.76 29.91 -10.93
CA THR A 258 -1.99 31.14 -11.11
C THR A 258 -0.59 30.99 -10.52
N ALA A 259 0.36 31.80 -10.97
CA ALA A 259 1.72 31.78 -10.42
C ALA A 259 1.75 32.04 -8.90
N ALA A 260 0.86 32.91 -8.39
CA ALA A 260 0.75 33.20 -6.97
C ALA A 260 0.24 32.00 -6.17
N GLU A 261 -0.79 31.29 -6.67
CA GLU A 261 -1.32 30.08 -6.02
C GLU A 261 -0.29 28.95 -6.01
N GLU A 262 0.46 28.78 -7.10
CA GLU A 262 1.54 27.79 -7.18
C GLU A 262 2.67 28.11 -6.20
N ASP A 263 3.14 29.37 -6.16
CA ASP A 263 4.20 29.79 -5.24
C ASP A 263 3.76 29.64 -3.78
N GLU A 264 2.52 30.01 -3.46
CA GLU A 264 1.94 29.81 -2.12
C GLU A 264 1.87 28.33 -1.77
N LEU A 265 1.35 27.49 -2.67
CA LEU A 265 1.26 26.04 -2.45
C LEU A 265 2.64 25.44 -2.15
N LEU A 266 3.64 25.75 -2.97
CA LEU A 266 5.00 25.22 -2.78
C LEU A 266 5.67 25.75 -1.51
N ALA A 267 5.43 27.02 -1.14
CA ALA A 267 5.93 27.59 0.11
C ALA A 267 5.30 26.92 1.34
N VAL A 268 3.98 26.68 1.31
CA VAL A 268 3.29 25.98 2.40
C VAL A 268 3.76 24.54 2.48
N LEU A 269 3.88 23.81 1.36
CA LEU A 269 4.36 22.43 1.34
C LEU A 269 5.80 22.27 1.86
N ALA A 270 6.64 23.29 1.77
CA ALA A 270 7.98 23.27 2.35
C ALA A 270 7.98 23.21 3.89
N THR A 271 6.87 23.58 4.55
CA THR A 271 6.75 23.61 6.02
C THR A 271 5.64 22.69 6.56
N LEU A 272 4.56 22.52 5.81
CA LEU A 272 3.41 21.68 6.12
C LEU A 272 3.04 20.83 4.89
N PRO A 273 3.78 19.73 4.62
CA PRO A 273 3.52 18.86 3.47
C PRO A 273 2.34 17.91 3.72
N ARG A 274 1.22 18.41 4.24
CA ARG A 274 0.04 17.61 4.64
C ARG A 274 -1.19 18.03 3.87
N ILE A 275 -2.02 17.05 3.52
CA ILE A 275 -3.34 17.26 2.92
C ILE A 275 -4.42 16.58 3.76
N ASP A 276 -5.67 16.97 3.52
CA ASP A 276 -6.83 16.40 4.19
C ASP A 276 -7.83 15.85 3.17
N TYR A 277 -8.60 14.84 3.61
CA TYR A 277 -9.63 14.22 2.81
C TYR A 277 -10.98 14.34 3.49
N THR A 278 -12.05 14.40 2.70
CA THR A 278 -13.42 14.35 3.22
C THR A 278 -14.29 13.58 2.24
N PHE A 279 -15.07 12.62 2.73
CA PHE A 279 -16.06 11.94 1.90
C PHE A 279 -17.14 12.93 1.46
N VAL A 280 -17.41 12.94 0.15
CA VAL A 280 -18.47 13.76 -0.45
C VAL A 280 -19.69 12.93 -0.82
N THR A 281 -19.49 11.65 -1.14
CA THR A 281 -20.57 10.69 -1.42
C THR A 281 -21.42 10.48 -0.17
N GLU A 282 -22.74 10.67 -0.29
CA GLU A 282 -23.71 10.68 0.82
C GLU A 282 -23.58 9.46 1.75
N SER A 283 -23.48 8.25 1.19
CA SER A 283 -23.38 7.00 1.96
C SER A 283 -22.08 6.85 2.78
N LEU A 284 -21.08 7.70 2.53
CA LEU A 284 -19.79 7.70 3.21
C LEU A 284 -19.61 8.94 4.11
N GLN A 285 -20.58 9.85 4.14
CA GLN A 285 -20.52 10.99 5.04
C GLN A 285 -20.65 10.54 6.50
N GLY A 286 -19.83 11.12 7.37
CA GLY A 286 -19.85 10.79 8.80
C GLY A 286 -19.22 9.45 9.18
N VAL A 287 -18.46 8.82 8.29
CA VAL A 287 -17.58 7.69 8.62
C VAL A 287 -16.64 8.07 9.76
N GLU A 288 -16.63 7.28 10.83
CA GLU A 288 -15.72 7.45 11.97
C GLU A 288 -14.50 6.53 11.88
N GLN A 289 -14.71 5.31 11.38
CA GLN A 289 -13.65 4.36 11.13
C GLN A 289 -13.90 3.55 9.87
N ALA A 290 -12.83 3.24 9.15
CA ALA A 290 -12.91 2.45 7.92
C ALA A 290 -11.61 1.71 7.66
N LEU A 291 -11.72 0.58 6.97
CA LEU A 291 -10.60 -0.18 6.45
C LEU A 291 -10.96 -0.71 5.06
N GLN A 292 -10.08 -0.51 4.08
CA GLN A 292 -10.20 -1.13 2.77
C GLN A 292 -9.11 -2.19 2.59
N THR A 293 -9.56 -3.37 2.20
CA THR A 293 -8.73 -4.53 1.88
C THR A 293 -9.26 -5.14 0.59
N GLY A 294 -10.28 -5.98 0.70
CA GLY A 294 -10.91 -6.67 -0.42
C GLY A 294 -10.36 -8.08 -0.68
N PRO A 295 -11.06 -8.85 -1.52
CA PRO A 295 -12.32 -8.51 -2.15
C PRO A 295 -13.51 -8.45 -1.20
N LEU A 296 -14.57 -7.72 -1.59
CA LEU A 296 -15.89 -7.87 -1.03
C LEU A 296 -16.41 -9.28 -1.36
N LEU A 297 -16.86 -10.00 -0.34
CA LEU A 297 -17.23 -11.41 -0.42
C LEU A 297 -18.75 -11.58 -0.52
N LEU A 298 -19.47 -10.90 0.37
CA LEU A 298 -20.93 -11.01 0.49
C LEU A 298 -21.60 -9.65 0.39
N ARG A 299 -22.77 -9.65 -0.27
CA ARG A 299 -23.72 -8.54 -0.26
C ARG A 299 -25.13 -9.11 -0.15
N ASP A 300 -25.91 -8.60 0.78
CA ASP A 300 -27.29 -9.01 1.02
C ASP A 300 -27.44 -10.54 1.19
N GLY A 301 -26.51 -11.14 1.95
CA GLY A 301 -26.48 -12.58 2.25
C GLY A 301 -26.03 -13.47 1.09
N ARG A 302 -25.52 -12.90 -0.01
CA ARG A 302 -25.13 -13.65 -1.22
C ARG A 302 -23.69 -13.37 -1.60
N SER A 303 -23.01 -14.40 -2.10
CA SER A 303 -21.72 -14.23 -2.77
C SER A 303 -21.90 -13.43 -4.05
N ILE A 304 -21.06 -12.42 -4.24
CA ILE A 304 -20.99 -11.59 -5.45
C ILE A 304 -19.81 -11.96 -6.34
N LEU A 305 -18.98 -12.91 -5.89
CA LEU A 305 -17.78 -13.33 -6.59
C LEU A 305 -18.13 -14.07 -7.88
N HIS A 306 -17.35 -13.80 -8.93
CA HIS A 306 -17.33 -14.51 -10.19
C HIS A 306 -15.89 -14.49 -10.73
N ASP A 307 -15.58 -15.29 -11.75
CA ASP A 307 -14.22 -15.56 -12.26
C ASP A 307 -13.38 -14.32 -12.59
N ARG A 308 -14.04 -13.19 -12.89
CA ARG A 308 -13.39 -11.94 -13.26
C ARG A 308 -13.64 -10.80 -12.27
N TYR A 309 -14.34 -11.05 -11.18
CA TYR A 309 -14.79 -10.02 -10.24
C TYR A 309 -13.61 -9.18 -9.72
N LEU A 310 -12.50 -9.82 -9.37
CA LEU A 310 -11.31 -9.14 -8.85
C LEU A 310 -10.74 -8.11 -9.83
N ALA A 311 -10.63 -8.48 -11.12
CA ALA A 311 -10.08 -7.59 -12.13
C ALA A 311 -11.10 -6.55 -12.60
N ASP A 312 -12.34 -6.99 -12.89
CA ASP A 312 -13.35 -6.15 -13.55
C ASP A 312 -14.04 -5.19 -12.58
N VAL A 313 -14.09 -5.51 -11.28
CA VAL A 313 -14.81 -4.71 -10.27
C VAL A 313 -13.85 -4.05 -9.28
N GLU A 314 -12.92 -4.81 -8.71
CA GLU A 314 -12.09 -4.35 -7.58
C GLU A 314 -10.67 -3.94 -7.94
N GLN A 315 -10.38 -3.85 -9.24
CA GLN A 315 -9.11 -3.33 -9.77
C GLN A 315 -7.89 -4.10 -9.26
N PHE A 316 -8.03 -5.40 -9.02
CA PHE A 316 -6.87 -6.28 -8.83
C PHE A 316 -6.17 -6.46 -10.18
N TRP A 317 -4.90 -6.06 -10.24
CA TRP A 317 -4.10 -6.16 -11.45
C TRP A 317 -2.66 -6.58 -11.09
N PRO A 318 -2.41 -7.88 -10.82
CA PRO A 318 -1.09 -8.36 -10.43
C PRO A 318 -0.07 -8.20 -11.56
N SER A 319 1.21 -8.20 -11.16
CA SER A 319 2.35 -8.28 -12.05
C SER A 319 2.27 -9.52 -12.93
N ARG A 320 2.67 -9.39 -14.20
CA ARG A 320 2.59 -10.48 -15.18
C ARG A 320 3.62 -10.30 -16.28
N PHE A 321 3.96 -11.38 -16.95
CA PHE A 321 4.71 -11.32 -18.21
C PHE A 321 3.77 -10.98 -19.36
N LEU A 322 4.20 -10.08 -20.23
CA LEU A 322 3.53 -9.74 -21.48
C LEU A 322 3.92 -10.74 -22.58
N ALA A 323 3.22 -10.69 -23.72
CA ALA A 323 3.45 -11.61 -24.84
C ALA A 323 4.87 -11.51 -25.44
N ASP A 324 5.54 -10.36 -25.27
CA ASP A 324 6.93 -10.13 -25.70
C ASP A 324 7.98 -10.60 -24.67
N GLY A 325 7.53 -11.23 -23.57
CA GLY A 325 8.39 -11.71 -22.49
C GLY A 325 8.82 -10.62 -21.49
N SER A 326 8.44 -9.36 -21.71
CA SER A 326 8.70 -8.30 -20.73
C SER A 326 7.82 -8.47 -19.49
N ARG A 327 8.37 -8.19 -18.30
CA ARG A 327 7.60 -8.20 -17.05
C ARG A 327 6.92 -6.84 -16.86
N GLN A 328 5.60 -6.83 -16.78
CA GLN A 328 4.85 -5.66 -16.34
C GLN A 328 4.61 -5.73 -14.84
N ILE A 329 5.02 -4.68 -14.13
CA ILE A 329 4.64 -4.48 -12.73
C ILE A 329 3.20 -3.97 -12.64
N GLY A 330 2.38 -4.68 -11.86
CA GLY A 330 0.96 -4.40 -11.69
C GLY A 330 0.64 -3.30 -10.68
N VAL A 331 -0.48 -3.48 -9.96
CA VAL A 331 -0.88 -2.68 -8.79
C VAL A 331 -0.82 -3.55 -7.53
N VAL A 332 -0.56 -2.94 -6.37
CA VAL A 332 -0.40 -3.67 -5.09
C VAL A 332 -1.70 -4.24 -4.57
N PRO A 333 -1.77 -5.47 -4.03
CA PRO A 333 -0.68 -6.45 -3.99
C PRO A 333 -0.35 -6.95 -5.40
N THR A 334 0.93 -6.85 -5.78
CA THR A 334 1.38 -7.20 -7.14
C THR A 334 1.41 -8.71 -7.37
N ASN A 335 1.35 -9.50 -6.29
CA ASN A 335 1.26 -10.96 -6.31
C ASN A 335 -0.04 -11.42 -5.63
N TYR A 336 -1.16 -11.31 -6.36
CA TYR A 336 -2.48 -11.75 -5.87
C TYR A 336 -3.16 -12.61 -6.93
N ALA A 337 -3.60 -13.80 -6.54
CA ALA A 337 -4.30 -14.72 -7.43
C ALA A 337 -5.66 -14.12 -7.85
N LEU A 338 -5.92 -14.10 -9.17
CA LEU A 338 -7.15 -13.52 -9.72
C LEU A 338 -8.34 -14.47 -9.74
N ASP A 339 -8.11 -15.77 -9.51
CA ASP A 339 -9.16 -16.75 -9.40
C ASP A 339 -9.82 -16.70 -8.01
N VAL A 340 -11.12 -17.00 -7.96
CA VAL A 340 -11.91 -16.94 -6.72
C VAL A 340 -12.15 -18.31 -6.09
N ASP A 341 -12.00 -19.39 -6.86
CA ASP A 341 -12.43 -20.75 -6.54
C ASP A 341 -11.32 -21.82 -6.67
N ARG A 342 -10.07 -21.46 -6.99
CA ARG A 342 -8.97 -22.44 -7.18
C ARG A 342 -7.85 -22.29 -6.16
N THR A 343 -7.30 -21.09 -6.02
CA THR A 343 -6.17 -20.77 -5.16
C THR A 343 -6.61 -20.82 -3.69
N ARG A 344 -6.09 -21.83 -2.99
CA ARG A 344 -6.28 -21.97 -1.55
C ARG A 344 -5.13 -21.30 -0.82
N ALA A 345 -5.46 -20.58 0.25
CA ALA A 345 -4.47 -19.90 1.08
C ALA A 345 -4.99 -19.79 2.52
N GLY A 346 -4.14 -19.34 3.44
CA GLY A 346 -4.63 -18.78 4.70
C GLY A 346 -5.56 -17.60 4.41
N ARG A 347 -6.68 -17.51 5.12
CA ARG A 347 -7.72 -16.49 4.88
C ARG A 347 -8.24 -15.92 6.19
N ILE A 348 -8.56 -14.64 6.16
CA ILE A 348 -9.37 -13.97 7.19
C ILE A 348 -10.47 -13.19 6.47
N GLY A 349 -11.71 -13.42 6.86
CA GLY A 349 -12.86 -12.66 6.41
C GLY A 349 -13.55 -12.02 7.60
N ILE A 350 -14.02 -10.79 7.43
CA ILE A 350 -14.81 -10.08 8.41
C ILE A 350 -16.16 -9.71 7.79
N GLY A 351 -17.23 -9.91 8.53
CA GLY A 351 -18.59 -9.59 8.10
C GLY A 351 -19.45 -9.07 9.22
N VAL A 352 -20.70 -8.78 8.87
CA VAL A 352 -21.75 -8.39 9.80
C VAL A 352 -22.96 -9.28 9.57
N ASP A 353 -23.66 -9.66 10.64
CA ASP A 353 -24.93 -10.39 10.55
C ASP A 353 -26.16 -9.45 10.47
N GLU A 354 -27.37 -10.02 10.48
CA GLU A 354 -28.62 -9.24 10.47
C GLU A 354 -28.83 -8.39 11.73
N ALA A 355 -28.21 -8.75 12.86
CA ALA A 355 -28.29 -8.00 14.11
C ALA A 355 -27.33 -6.81 14.14
N GLY A 356 -26.33 -6.79 13.25
CA GLY A 356 -25.29 -5.78 13.20
C GLY A 356 -24.00 -6.18 13.93
N ASP A 357 -23.89 -7.43 14.39
CA ASP A 357 -22.73 -7.94 15.10
C ASP A 357 -21.62 -8.36 14.13
N LEU A 358 -20.37 -8.05 14.49
CA LEU A 358 -19.23 -8.44 13.68
C LEU A 358 -18.93 -9.93 13.82
N LEU A 359 -18.69 -10.56 12.67
CA LEU A 359 -18.25 -11.94 12.55
C LEU A 359 -16.87 -11.98 11.92
N VAL A 360 -15.94 -12.74 12.52
CA VAL A 360 -14.62 -12.97 11.94
C VAL A 360 -14.46 -14.47 11.70
N VAL A 361 -14.24 -14.85 10.44
CA VAL A 361 -13.97 -16.23 10.03
C VAL A 361 -12.53 -16.32 9.54
N MET A 362 -11.81 -17.32 10.02
CA MET A 362 -10.40 -17.50 9.69
C MET A 362 -10.12 -18.95 9.31
N ALA A 363 -9.32 -19.14 8.27
CA ALA A 363 -8.83 -20.43 7.84
C ALA A 363 -7.30 -20.40 7.82
N ALA A 364 -6.67 -21.30 8.57
CA ALA A 364 -5.23 -21.54 8.42
C ALA A 364 -4.94 -22.09 7.02
N GLY A 365 -3.78 -21.78 6.46
CA GLY A 365 -3.34 -22.32 5.18
C GLY A 365 -1.85 -22.12 5.00
N VAL A 366 -1.18 -23.07 4.36
CA VAL A 366 0.27 -23.06 4.14
C VAL A 366 0.60 -22.64 2.72
N ASN A 367 1.75 -21.98 2.53
CA ASN A 367 2.25 -21.62 1.21
C ASN A 367 2.36 -22.87 0.32
N ASP A 368 2.00 -22.75 -0.95
CA ASP A 368 1.95 -23.86 -1.89
C ASP A 368 3.29 -24.62 -1.98
N GLY A 369 3.22 -25.94 -2.11
CA GLY A 369 4.39 -26.83 -2.17
C GLY A 369 5.11 -27.11 -0.84
N PHE A 370 4.76 -26.43 0.26
CA PHE A 370 5.47 -26.58 1.55
C PHE A 370 4.64 -27.17 2.70
N GLY A 371 3.39 -27.55 2.43
CA GLY A 371 2.51 -28.21 3.40
C GLY A 371 2.85 -29.68 3.61
N ILE A 372 2.70 -30.16 4.84
CA ILE A 372 2.81 -31.57 5.21
C ILE A 372 1.41 -32.21 5.19
N PRO A 373 1.14 -33.21 4.31
CA PRO A 373 -0.16 -33.86 4.24
C PRO A 373 -0.62 -34.45 5.59
N GLY A 374 -1.88 -34.23 5.93
CA GLY A 374 -2.48 -34.70 7.20
C GLY A 374 -2.06 -33.90 8.44
N VAL A 375 -1.20 -32.89 8.29
CA VAL A 375 -0.75 -32.01 9.38
C VAL A 375 -1.17 -30.56 9.11
N ASP A 376 -0.81 -30.04 7.93
CA ASP A 376 -1.06 -28.67 7.56
C ASP A 376 -2.43 -28.51 6.87
N SER A 377 -3.10 -27.39 7.16
CA SER A 377 -4.28 -26.97 6.40
C SER A 377 -3.86 -26.49 5.00
N VAL A 378 -4.62 -26.90 3.99
CA VAL A 378 -4.47 -26.40 2.61
C VAL A 378 -5.09 -25.01 2.41
N GLY A 379 -5.76 -24.46 3.42
CA GLY A 379 -6.44 -23.17 3.32
C GLY A 379 -7.81 -23.23 2.66
N ALA A 380 -8.32 -22.05 2.34
CA ALA A 380 -9.61 -21.85 1.68
C ALA A 380 -9.47 -20.97 0.42
N THR A 381 -10.33 -21.23 -0.55
CA THR A 381 -10.57 -20.32 -1.67
C THR A 381 -11.39 -19.11 -1.20
N LEU A 382 -11.48 -18.06 -2.02
CA LEU A 382 -12.33 -16.90 -1.69
C LEU A 382 -13.82 -17.30 -1.66
N ALA A 383 -14.24 -18.17 -2.57
CA ALA A 383 -15.60 -18.71 -2.61
C ALA A 383 -15.95 -19.52 -1.35
N GLU A 384 -15.03 -20.37 -0.86
CA GLU A 384 -15.23 -21.12 0.38
C GLU A 384 -15.25 -20.21 1.61
N LEU A 385 -14.41 -19.18 1.65
CA LEU A 385 -14.43 -18.19 2.73
C LEU A 385 -15.77 -17.42 2.76
N ALA A 386 -16.26 -16.98 1.59
CA ALA A 386 -17.55 -16.32 1.46
C ALA A 386 -18.69 -17.22 1.94
N GLU A 387 -18.67 -18.50 1.55
CA GLU A 387 -19.66 -19.48 2.01
C GLU A 387 -19.58 -19.73 3.51
N ALA A 388 -18.37 -19.85 4.07
CA ALA A 388 -18.19 -20.02 5.51
C ALA A 388 -18.75 -18.84 6.30
N LEU A 389 -18.49 -17.60 5.88
CA LEU A 389 -19.08 -16.39 6.45
C LEU A 389 -20.61 -16.40 6.36
N ARG A 390 -21.15 -16.77 5.20
CA ARG A 390 -22.60 -16.86 4.98
C ARG A 390 -23.25 -17.89 5.91
N VAL A 391 -22.63 -19.05 6.07
CA VAL A 391 -23.09 -20.11 6.99
C VAL A 391 -23.06 -19.66 8.45
N GLN A 392 -22.11 -18.80 8.83
CA GLN A 392 -22.07 -18.18 10.16
C GLN A 392 -23.08 -17.02 10.33
N GLY A 393 -23.87 -16.70 9.30
CA GLY A 393 -24.92 -15.68 9.36
C GLY A 393 -24.52 -14.30 8.83
N ALA A 394 -23.33 -14.14 8.26
CA ALA A 394 -22.93 -12.86 7.68
C ALA A 394 -23.79 -12.49 6.47
N VAL A 395 -24.33 -11.27 6.46
CA VAL A 395 -25.08 -10.68 5.35
C VAL A 395 -24.22 -9.79 4.46
N HIS A 396 -23.21 -9.14 5.02
CA HIS A 396 -22.15 -8.45 4.28
C HIS A 396 -20.81 -8.90 4.81
N ALA A 397 -19.82 -9.04 3.93
CA ALA A 397 -18.48 -9.43 4.34
C ALA A 397 -17.41 -9.03 3.34
N VAL A 398 -16.19 -8.84 3.84
CA VAL A 398 -14.99 -8.51 3.08
C VAL A 398 -13.82 -9.39 3.52
N ASN A 399 -12.95 -9.75 2.57
CA ASN A 399 -11.69 -10.43 2.84
C ASN A 399 -10.65 -9.44 3.39
N LEU A 400 -9.84 -9.90 4.34
CA LEU A 400 -8.66 -9.20 4.86
C LEU A 400 -7.37 -9.80 4.27
N ASP A 401 -6.21 -9.26 4.66
CA ASP A 401 -4.94 -9.82 4.21
C ASP A 401 -4.77 -11.29 4.62
N GLY A 402 -4.24 -12.09 3.71
CA GLY A 402 -4.24 -13.55 3.79
C GLY A 402 -2.89 -14.18 3.49
N GLY A 403 -2.90 -15.43 3.02
CA GLY A 403 -1.68 -16.20 2.74
C GLY A 403 -0.81 -16.35 3.99
N GLY A 404 0.49 -16.15 3.84
CA GLY A 404 1.45 -16.20 4.94
C GLY A 404 1.26 -15.12 6.02
N SER A 405 0.47 -14.08 5.76
CA SER A 405 0.12 -13.07 6.76
C SER A 405 -0.91 -13.56 7.78
N THR A 406 -1.74 -14.54 7.40
CA THR A 406 -2.86 -15.09 8.20
C THR A 406 -2.39 -15.58 9.56
N GLN A 407 -2.69 -14.81 10.59
CA GLN A 407 -2.27 -15.06 11.97
C GLN A 407 -3.36 -14.58 12.91
N ALA A 408 -3.60 -15.32 13.98
CA ALA A 408 -4.52 -14.92 15.03
C ALA A 408 -4.14 -15.45 16.41
N TYR A 409 -4.51 -14.69 17.43
CA TYR A 409 -4.40 -15.03 18.84
C TYR A 409 -5.76 -14.87 19.52
N PHE A 410 -6.08 -15.80 20.42
CA PHE A 410 -7.26 -15.75 21.28
C PHE A 410 -6.81 -15.91 22.73
N ASN A 411 -7.15 -14.95 23.59
CA ASN A 411 -6.74 -14.88 25.01
C ASN A 411 -5.22 -15.11 25.20
N GLY A 412 -4.41 -14.45 24.38
CA GLY A 412 -2.95 -14.56 24.42
C GLY A 412 -2.36 -15.88 23.87
N GLN A 413 -3.21 -16.83 23.46
CA GLN A 413 -2.80 -18.09 22.87
C GLN A 413 -2.97 -18.04 21.35
N ARG A 414 -2.13 -18.78 20.64
CA ARG A 414 -2.22 -18.85 19.18
C ARG A 414 -3.50 -19.56 18.76
N ALA A 415 -4.34 -18.88 17.98
CA ALA A 415 -5.57 -19.43 17.45
C ALA A 415 -5.38 -20.10 16.08
N LEU A 416 -4.41 -19.63 15.28
CA LEU A 416 -4.08 -20.18 13.96
C LEU A 416 -2.58 -20.47 13.84
N ILE A 417 -2.23 -21.56 13.16
CA ILE A 417 -0.86 -21.85 12.77
C ILE A 417 -0.52 -20.96 11.56
N PRO A 418 0.49 -20.07 11.64
CA PRO A 418 0.92 -19.26 10.49
C PRO A 418 1.29 -20.13 9.29
N GLY A 419 1.00 -19.64 8.08
CA GLY A 419 1.21 -20.35 6.83
C GLY A 419 2.63 -20.36 6.29
N ASP A 420 3.46 -19.41 6.73
CA ASP A 420 4.78 -19.21 6.13
C ASP A 420 5.77 -20.31 6.56
N ARG A 421 6.46 -20.90 5.57
CA ARG A 421 7.46 -21.96 5.74
C ARG A 421 8.84 -21.54 5.27
N ARG A 422 9.01 -20.39 4.59
CA ARG A 422 10.27 -19.95 3.96
C ARG A 422 11.04 -21.09 3.28
N GLU A 423 10.32 -21.84 2.46
CA GLU A 423 10.82 -23.00 1.72
C GLU A 423 11.35 -24.17 2.57
N GLN A 424 11.02 -24.19 3.85
CA GLN A 424 11.44 -25.22 4.81
C GLN A 424 10.21 -25.89 5.42
N PRO A 425 9.72 -26.99 4.82
CA PRO A 425 8.58 -27.75 5.35
C PRO A 425 8.73 -28.08 6.85
N GLY A 426 7.63 -27.97 7.60
CA GLY A 426 7.60 -28.22 9.04
C GLY A 426 8.17 -27.11 9.93
N LYS A 427 8.82 -26.08 9.38
CA LYS A 427 9.27 -24.90 10.14
C LYS A 427 8.31 -23.74 9.98
N ILE A 428 7.76 -23.25 11.09
CA ILE A 428 6.76 -22.18 11.09
C ILE A 428 7.46 -20.83 11.30
N PHE A 429 7.23 -19.90 10.38
CA PHE A 429 7.69 -18.52 10.51
C PHE A 429 6.49 -17.59 10.69
N ALA A 430 6.58 -16.67 11.66
CA ALA A 430 5.63 -15.57 11.77
C ALA A 430 5.98 -14.49 10.73
N ARG A 431 4.95 -13.86 10.17
CA ARG A 431 5.12 -12.70 9.29
C ARG A 431 4.88 -11.41 10.09
N MET A 432 5.70 -10.40 9.85
CA MET A 432 5.44 -9.06 10.38
C MET A 432 4.28 -8.45 9.61
N VAL A 433 3.36 -7.80 10.30
CA VAL A 433 2.19 -7.16 9.71
C VAL A 433 2.08 -5.72 10.21
N PRO A 434 1.57 -4.77 9.41
CA PRO A 434 1.49 -3.36 9.81
C PRO A 434 0.18 -2.96 10.45
N ALA A 435 -0.85 -3.80 10.35
CA ALA A 435 -2.17 -3.51 10.86
C ALA A 435 -2.80 -4.76 11.44
N VAL A 436 -3.56 -4.55 12.52
CA VAL A 436 -4.19 -5.62 13.30
C VAL A 436 -5.65 -5.26 13.57
N GLY A 437 -6.50 -6.27 13.67
CA GLY A 437 -7.83 -6.17 14.28
C GLY A 437 -7.77 -6.68 15.71
N MET A 438 -8.47 -6.01 16.62
CA MET A 438 -8.52 -6.34 18.05
C MET A 438 -9.96 -6.30 18.56
N ALA A 439 -10.30 -7.22 19.46
CA ALA A 439 -11.54 -7.23 20.23
C ALA A 439 -11.29 -7.64 21.69
#